data_AF-A0A535YV57-F1
#
_entry.id   AF-A0A535YV57-F1
#
_cell.length_a   1.000
_cell.length_b   1.000
_cell.length_c   1.000
_cell.angle_alpha   90.00
_cell.angle_beta   90.00
_cell.angle_gamma   90.00
#
_symmetry.space_group_name_H-M   'P 1'
#
loop_
_entity.id
_entity.type
_entity.pdbx_description
1 polymer ?
#
loop_
_entity_poly.entity_id
_entity_poly.type
_entity_poly.pdbx_seq_one_letter_code
_entity_poly.pdbx_strand_id
1 'polypeptide(L)'
;DLARTMSHKMAVLDIPYGGAKSGIDCDPASSQAPAVLRGFIDAIRPFIAERYATGADLGTREDDIIAACQLVGLTHPLQAGFKAEGDAGLSRVKQALALTSEGIPITELMAGYGVAESTFEAADVLGLPLQGATVALQGFGNVGGAAARYLDRAGV
;
A
#
# COMPACT_ATOMS: atom_id res chain seq x y z
N ASP A 1 -13.34 10.14 4.14
CA ASP A 1 -12.63 9.55 5.29
C ASP A 1 -11.26 8.97 4.96
N LEU A 2 -11.11 8.06 3.99
CA LEU A 2 -9.81 7.44 3.67
C LEU A 2 -8.66 8.44 3.40
N ALA A 3 -8.91 9.50 2.63
CA ALA A 3 -7.90 10.54 2.38
C ALA A 3 -7.48 11.28 3.66
N ARG A 4 -8.41 11.53 4.59
CA ARG A 4 -8.12 12.12 5.90
C ARG A 4 -7.26 11.18 6.75
N THR A 5 -7.57 9.89 6.77
CA THR A 5 -6.76 8.87 7.45
C THR A 5 -5.34 8.82 6.87
N MET A 6 -5.19 8.95 5.56
CA MET A 6 -3.86 9.05 4.93
C MET A 6 -3.10 10.29 5.40
N SER A 7 -3.75 11.45 5.54
CA SER A 7 -3.11 12.65 6.08
C SER A 7 -2.60 12.43 7.50
N HIS A 8 -3.41 11.81 8.37
CA HIS A 8 -3.00 11.49 9.73
C HIS A 8 -1.85 10.48 9.75
N LYS A 9 -1.89 9.44 8.89
CA LYS A 9 -0.82 8.44 8.80
C LYS A 9 0.51 9.08 8.42
N MET A 10 0.52 9.95 7.42
CA MET A 10 1.74 10.65 7.02
C MET A 10 2.28 11.54 8.14
N ALA A 11 1.39 12.27 8.83
CA ALA A 11 1.76 13.11 9.96
C ALA A 11 2.34 12.32 11.14
N VAL A 12 1.74 11.17 11.49
CA VAL A 12 2.25 10.32 12.59
C VAL A 12 3.62 9.72 12.26
N LEU A 13 3.88 9.42 10.99
CA LEU A 13 5.16 8.86 10.54
C LEU A 13 6.22 9.92 10.21
N ASP A 14 5.92 11.21 10.42
CA ASP A 14 6.75 12.36 10.02
C ASP A 14 7.19 12.30 8.54
N ILE A 15 6.28 11.83 7.69
CA ILE A 15 6.50 11.77 6.24
C ILE A 15 5.96 13.07 5.63
N PRO A 16 6.75 13.82 4.82
CA PRO A 16 6.40 15.16 4.34
C PRO A 16 5.40 15.13 3.16
N TYR A 17 4.32 14.35 3.28
CA TYR A 17 3.24 14.26 2.29
C TYR A 17 1.87 14.46 2.93
N GLY A 18 0.94 15.04 2.16
CA GLY A 18 -0.48 15.05 2.52
C GLY A 18 -1.15 13.69 2.29
N GLY A 19 -2.45 13.61 2.61
CA GLY A 19 -3.28 12.45 2.31
C GLY A 19 -4.17 12.64 1.09
N ALA A 20 -4.21 11.62 0.23
CA ALA A 20 -5.11 11.54 -0.91
C ALA A 20 -5.63 10.10 -1.06
N LYS A 21 -6.79 9.95 -1.71
CA LYS A 21 -7.34 8.65 -2.07
C LYS A 21 -8.23 8.79 -3.30
N SER A 22 -8.21 7.76 -4.16
CA SER A 22 -9.11 7.58 -5.27
C SER A 22 -9.85 6.25 -5.15
N GLY A 23 -11.03 6.16 -5.76
CA GLY A 23 -11.81 4.93 -5.87
C GLY A 23 -12.58 4.92 -7.20
N ILE A 24 -12.87 3.72 -7.69
CA ILE A 24 -13.66 3.49 -8.88
C ILE A 24 -14.79 2.56 -8.46
N ASP A 25 -16.04 2.95 -8.72
CA ASP A 25 -17.20 2.08 -8.53
C ASP A 25 -17.28 1.09 -9.70
N CYS A 26 -16.51 0.01 -9.59
CA CYS A 26 -16.39 -1.02 -10.60
C CYS A 26 -16.12 -2.36 -9.91
N ASP A 27 -16.78 -3.42 -10.39
CA ASP A 27 -16.43 -4.78 -9.99
C ASP A 27 -15.01 -5.12 -10.49
N PRO A 28 -14.03 -5.37 -9.59
CA PRO A 28 -12.68 -5.69 -10.01
C PRO A 28 -12.58 -7.03 -10.77
N ALA A 29 -13.57 -7.91 -10.65
CA ALA A 29 -13.64 -9.16 -11.42
C ALA A 29 -14.22 -8.98 -12.83
N SER A 30 -14.74 -7.79 -13.16
CA SER A 30 -15.26 -7.48 -14.48
C SER A 30 -14.16 -7.54 -15.53
N SER A 31 -14.47 -8.11 -16.70
CA SER A 31 -13.57 -8.08 -17.86
C SER A 31 -13.26 -6.66 -18.37
N GLN A 32 -14.06 -5.67 -17.97
CA GLN A 32 -13.83 -4.26 -18.30
C GLN A 32 -12.93 -3.53 -17.29
N ALA A 33 -12.65 -4.12 -16.12
CA ALA A 33 -11.90 -3.45 -15.05
C ALA A 33 -10.54 -2.88 -15.51
N PRO A 34 -9.73 -3.56 -16.34
CA PRO A 34 -8.47 -2.99 -16.83
C PRO A 34 -8.68 -1.73 -17.70
N ALA A 35 -9.71 -1.73 -18.55
CA ALA A 35 -10.03 -0.58 -19.39
C ALA A 35 -10.56 0.59 -18.57
N VAL A 36 -11.38 0.32 -17.54
CA VAL A 36 -11.88 1.33 -16.60
C VAL A 36 -10.73 1.93 -15.79
N LEU A 37 -9.83 1.11 -15.25
CA LEU A 37 -8.64 1.56 -14.53
C LEU A 37 -7.78 2.47 -15.40
N ARG A 38 -7.47 2.06 -16.64
CA ARG A 38 -6.72 2.89 -17.58
C ARG A 38 -7.43 4.22 -17.87
N GLY A 39 -8.75 4.19 -18.12
CA GLY A 39 -9.53 5.40 -18.38
C GLY A 39 -9.53 6.37 -17.20
N PHE A 40 -9.64 5.85 -15.98
CA PHE A 40 -9.52 6.64 -14.77
C PHE A 40 -8.13 7.27 -14.62
N ILE A 41 -7.06 6.48 -14.78
CA ILE A 41 -5.68 6.95 -14.69
C ILE A 41 -5.39 8.02 -15.75
N ASP A 42 -5.89 7.88 -16.98
CA ASP A 42 -5.76 8.91 -18.01
C ASP A 42 -6.49 10.21 -17.62
N ALA A 43 -7.70 10.10 -17.09
CA ALA A 43 -8.51 11.25 -16.66
C ALA A 43 -7.84 12.04 -15.52
N ILE A 44 -7.15 11.38 -14.60
CA ILE A 44 -6.43 12.03 -13.49
C ILE A 44 -4.92 12.17 -13.74
N ARG A 45 -4.45 11.87 -14.95
CA ARG A 45 -3.02 11.87 -15.32
C ARG A 45 -2.28 13.14 -14.92
N PRO A 46 -2.81 14.36 -15.11
CA PRO A 46 -2.12 15.58 -14.68
C PRO A 46 -1.84 15.61 -13.17
N PHE A 47 -2.70 15.00 -12.34
CA PHE A 47 -2.48 14.92 -10.91
C PHE A 47 -1.40 13.89 -10.57
N ILE A 48 -1.44 12.70 -11.17
CA ILE A 48 -0.42 11.66 -10.91
C ILE A 48 0.97 12.12 -11.36
N ALA A 49 1.03 12.87 -12.47
CA ALA A 49 2.28 13.40 -12.98
C ALA A 49 2.98 14.35 -11.98
N GLU A 50 2.18 15.12 -11.23
CA GLU A 50 2.64 16.39 -10.66
C GLU A 50 2.37 16.56 -9.17
N ARG A 51 1.34 15.90 -8.61
CA ARG A 51 0.81 16.18 -7.27
C ARG A 51 0.40 14.95 -6.46
N TYR A 52 0.12 13.83 -7.12
CA TYR A 52 -0.49 12.66 -6.49
C TYR A 52 0.34 11.41 -6.69
N ALA A 53 1.03 10.97 -5.63
CA ALA A 53 1.60 9.62 -5.58
C ALA A 53 0.50 8.64 -5.16
N THR A 54 0.25 7.62 -5.98
CA THR A 54 -0.79 6.60 -5.75
C THR A 54 -0.22 5.19 -5.74
N GLY A 55 -1.03 4.21 -5.35
CA GLY A 55 -0.68 2.79 -5.25
C GLY A 55 -1.92 1.94 -4.98
N ALA A 56 -1.72 0.63 -4.80
CA ALA A 56 -2.81 -0.32 -4.63
C ALA A 56 -3.63 -0.12 -3.34
N ASP A 57 -4.92 -0.47 -3.43
CA ASP A 57 -5.86 -0.66 -2.32
C ASP A 57 -6.84 -1.80 -2.67
N LEU A 58 -7.92 -1.96 -1.90
CA LEU A 58 -8.92 -3.01 -2.07
C LEU A 58 -9.41 -3.07 -3.52
N GLY A 59 -9.34 -4.27 -4.12
CA GLY A 59 -9.77 -4.52 -5.50
C GLY A 59 -8.75 -4.15 -6.58
N THR A 60 -7.53 -3.74 -6.22
CA THR A 60 -6.47 -3.40 -7.18
C THR A 60 -5.15 -4.09 -6.85
N ARG A 61 -4.26 -4.19 -7.84
CA ARG A 61 -2.88 -4.65 -7.66
C ARG A 61 -1.91 -3.55 -8.10
N GLU A 62 -0.73 -3.55 -7.49
CA GLU A 62 0.30 -2.54 -7.77
C GLU A 62 0.73 -2.59 -9.24
N ASP A 63 0.95 -3.80 -9.78
CA ASP A 63 1.35 -4.01 -11.18
C ASP A 63 0.31 -3.49 -12.18
N ASP A 64 -0.99 -3.63 -11.87
CA ASP A 64 -2.06 -3.13 -12.74
C ASP A 64 -2.06 -1.59 -12.80
N ILE A 65 -1.81 -0.93 -11.67
CA ILE A 65 -1.73 0.53 -11.58
C ILE A 65 -0.48 1.04 -12.30
N ILE A 66 0.67 0.38 -12.12
CA ILE A 66 1.92 0.70 -12.82
C ILE A 66 1.71 0.57 -14.33
N ALA A 67 1.13 -0.53 -14.79
CA ALA A 67 0.85 -0.76 -16.21
C ALA A 67 -0.12 0.30 -16.77
N ALA A 68 -1.20 0.62 -16.06
CA ALA A 68 -2.14 1.66 -16.46
C ALA A 68 -1.49 3.05 -16.58
N CYS A 69 -0.59 3.40 -15.65
CA CYS A 69 0.20 4.63 -15.70
C CYS A 69 1.09 4.68 -16.96
N GLN A 70 1.82 3.59 -17.24
CA GLN A 70 2.70 3.50 -18.41
C GLN A 70 1.94 3.62 -19.74
N LEU A 71 0.76 3.00 -19.82
CA LEU A 71 -0.12 3.07 -21.00
C LEU A 71 -0.63 4.48 -21.32
N VAL A 72 -0.57 5.42 -20.36
CA VAL A 72 -0.97 6.82 -20.54
C VAL A 72 0.23 7.78 -20.52
N GLY A 73 1.45 7.25 -20.59
CA GLY A 73 2.68 8.05 -20.68
C GLY A 73 3.20 8.59 -19.35
N LEU A 74 2.79 8.01 -18.22
CA LEU A 74 3.41 8.27 -16.91
C LEU A 74 4.56 7.28 -16.67
N THR A 75 5.60 7.72 -15.95
CA THR A 75 6.76 6.89 -15.63
C THR A 75 6.45 5.89 -14.51
N HIS A 76 5.73 6.34 -13.47
CA HIS A 76 5.38 5.53 -12.31
C HIS A 76 4.26 6.19 -11.50
N PRO A 77 3.36 5.45 -10.83
CA PRO A 77 2.33 6.03 -9.96
C PRO A 77 2.89 6.83 -8.77
N LEU A 78 4.18 6.70 -8.45
CA LEU A 78 4.87 7.42 -7.37
C LEU A 78 5.67 8.65 -7.84
N GLN A 79 5.70 8.93 -9.15
CA GLN A 79 6.63 9.93 -9.71
C GLN A 79 6.46 11.33 -9.07
N ALA A 80 5.24 11.74 -8.74
CA ALA A 80 4.98 13.03 -8.11
C ALA A 80 5.59 13.14 -6.70
N GLY A 81 5.63 12.04 -5.94
CA GLY A 81 6.21 12.03 -4.60
C GLY A 81 7.71 12.28 -4.61
N PHE A 82 8.41 11.75 -5.61
CA PHE A 82 9.87 11.84 -5.71
C PHE A 82 10.36 12.96 -6.63
N LYS A 83 9.49 13.91 -7.01
CA LYS A 83 9.83 14.98 -7.96
C LYS A 83 11.04 15.82 -7.53
N ALA A 84 11.18 16.11 -6.24
CA ALA A 84 12.30 16.90 -5.71
C ALA A 84 13.63 16.12 -5.73
N GLU A 85 13.58 14.79 -5.62
CA GLU A 85 14.75 13.90 -5.66
C GLU A 85 15.08 13.43 -7.09
N GLY A 86 14.18 13.66 -8.05
CA GLY A 86 14.30 13.21 -9.43
C GLY A 86 14.34 11.69 -9.57
N ASP A 87 14.95 11.22 -10.66
CA ASP A 87 15.00 9.80 -11.01
C ASP A 87 15.75 8.95 -9.98
N ALA A 88 16.68 9.54 -9.23
CA ALA A 88 17.42 8.83 -8.18
C ALA A 88 16.49 8.43 -7.01
N GLY A 89 15.64 9.35 -6.54
CA GLY A 89 14.66 9.06 -5.49
C GLY A 89 13.64 8.02 -5.94
N LEU A 90 13.12 8.17 -7.15
CA LEU A 90 12.17 7.21 -7.72
C LEU A 90 12.80 5.82 -7.93
N SER A 91 14.07 5.76 -8.36
CA SER A 91 14.79 4.49 -8.52
C SER A 91 15.02 3.79 -7.18
N ARG A 92 15.38 4.54 -6.14
CA ARG A 92 15.58 4.04 -4.78
C ARG A 92 14.31 3.41 -4.22
N VAL A 93 13.16 4.09 -4.33
CA VAL A 93 11.90 3.51 -3.83
C VAL A 93 11.48 2.28 -4.64
N LYS A 94 11.66 2.29 -5.97
CA LYS A 94 11.36 1.13 -6.81
C LYS A 94 12.20 -0.08 -6.44
N GLN A 95 13.50 0.11 -6.17
CA GLN A 95 14.38 -0.95 -5.72
C GLN A 95 13.95 -1.51 -4.37
N ALA A 96 13.56 -0.64 -3.43
CA ALA A 96 13.03 -1.08 -2.14
C ALA A 96 11.75 -1.90 -2.32
N LEU A 97 10.77 -1.40 -3.08
CA LEU A 97 9.49 -2.09 -3.31
C LEU A 97 9.60 -3.40 -4.11
N ALA A 98 10.69 -3.59 -4.85
CA ALA A 98 11.00 -4.84 -5.56
C ALA A 98 11.65 -5.91 -4.67
N LEU A 99 11.96 -5.60 -3.40
CA LEU A 99 12.50 -6.59 -2.47
C LEU A 99 11.49 -7.69 -2.18
N THR A 100 12.01 -8.85 -1.80
CA THR A 100 11.21 -9.99 -1.34
C THR A 100 11.71 -10.48 0.02
N SER A 101 10.81 -11.11 0.77
CA SER A 101 11.13 -11.83 2.00
C SER A 101 10.54 -13.23 1.89
N GLU A 102 11.40 -14.25 1.91
CA GLU A 102 11.02 -15.66 1.73
C GLU A 102 10.18 -15.90 0.46
N GLY A 103 10.54 -15.21 -0.63
CA GLY A 103 9.87 -15.33 -1.92
C GLY A 103 8.57 -14.53 -2.04
N ILE A 104 8.14 -13.81 -1.01
CA ILE A 104 6.95 -12.95 -1.04
C ILE A 104 7.38 -11.48 -1.23
N PRO A 105 6.77 -10.72 -2.16
CA PRO A 105 7.05 -9.29 -2.32
C PRO A 105 6.86 -8.51 -1.02
N ILE A 106 7.77 -7.58 -0.70
CA ILE A 106 7.60 -6.77 0.51
C ILE A 106 6.33 -5.91 0.48
N THR A 107 5.84 -5.55 -0.71
CA THR A 107 4.60 -4.81 -0.92
C THR A 107 3.36 -5.57 -0.43
N GLU A 108 3.42 -6.91 -0.43
CA GLU A 108 2.35 -7.76 0.12
C GLU A 108 2.49 -7.96 1.63
N LEU A 109 3.70 -7.78 2.18
CA LEU A 109 4.00 -8.04 3.59
C LEU A 109 3.91 -6.79 4.48
N MET A 110 4.40 -5.65 4.01
CA MET A 110 4.74 -4.48 4.84
C MET A 110 3.57 -3.96 5.68
N ALA A 111 2.35 -3.97 5.14
CA ALA A 111 1.18 -3.46 5.84
C ALA A 111 0.75 -4.41 6.98
N GLY A 112 0.71 -5.72 6.72
CA GLY A 112 0.38 -6.71 7.75
C GLY A 112 1.50 -6.88 8.78
N TYR A 113 2.75 -6.72 8.36
CA TYR A 113 3.89 -6.63 9.27
C TYR A 113 3.71 -5.47 10.27
N GLY A 114 3.39 -4.27 9.78
CA GLY A 114 3.12 -3.13 10.66
C GLY A 114 1.95 -3.35 11.63
N VAL A 115 0.92 -4.11 11.23
CA VAL A 115 -0.18 -4.51 12.12
C VAL A 115 0.31 -5.45 13.22
N ALA A 116 1.14 -6.44 12.88
CA ALA A 116 1.72 -7.36 13.87
C ALA A 116 2.62 -6.61 14.86
N GLU A 117 3.54 -5.77 14.38
CA GLU A 117 4.41 -4.94 15.23
C GLU A 117 3.61 -4.02 16.16
N SER A 118 2.56 -3.37 15.63
CA SER A 118 1.67 -2.54 16.47
C SER A 118 0.94 -3.36 17.54
N THR A 119 0.60 -4.61 17.22
CA THR A 119 -0.02 -5.54 18.17
C THR A 119 0.97 -5.96 19.26
N PHE A 120 2.22 -6.19 18.91
CA PHE A 120 3.29 -6.53 19.85
C PHE A 120 3.53 -5.40 20.85
N GLU A 121 3.68 -4.17 20.35
CA GLU A 121 3.85 -2.99 21.19
C GLU A 121 2.64 -2.75 22.09
N ALA A 122 1.42 -2.84 21.55
CA ALA A 122 0.21 -2.67 22.34
C ALA A 122 0.06 -3.74 23.43
N ALA A 123 0.42 -4.99 23.13
CA ALA A 123 0.37 -6.08 24.11
C ALA A 123 1.37 -5.85 25.25
N ASP A 124 2.60 -5.40 24.94
CA ASP A 124 3.61 -5.09 25.96
C ASP A 124 3.14 -3.95 26.88
N VAL A 125 2.63 -2.85 26.32
CA VAL A 125 2.08 -1.72 27.08
C VAL A 125 0.92 -2.15 27.99
N LEU A 126 0.09 -3.09 27.54
CA LEU A 126 -1.05 -3.61 28.30
C LEU A 126 -0.68 -4.77 29.25
N GLY A 127 0.55 -5.27 29.22
CA GLY A 127 0.99 -6.44 29.98
C GLY A 127 0.28 -7.74 29.55
N LEU A 128 -0.12 -7.85 28.28
CA LEU A 128 -0.80 -9.02 27.73
C LEU A 128 0.23 -10.01 27.16
N PRO A 129 0.32 -11.25 27.68
CA PRO A 129 1.21 -12.25 27.11
C PRO A 129 0.70 -12.70 25.74
N LEU A 130 1.59 -12.67 24.75
CA LEU A 130 1.27 -13.06 23.37
C LEU A 130 1.49 -14.54 23.10
N GLN A 131 2.45 -15.18 23.76
CA GLN A 131 2.73 -16.60 23.56
C GLN A 131 1.53 -17.46 23.97
N GLY A 132 0.96 -18.19 23.01
CA GLY A 132 -0.22 -19.02 23.20
C GLY A 132 -1.53 -18.23 23.36
N ALA A 133 -1.52 -16.94 23.01
CA ALA A 133 -2.74 -16.15 22.92
C ALA A 133 -3.66 -16.68 21.80
N THR A 134 -4.80 -16.03 21.60
CA THR A 134 -5.64 -16.30 20.43
C THR A 134 -5.97 -14.99 19.76
N VAL A 135 -5.99 -14.99 18.42
CA VAL A 135 -6.31 -13.82 17.61
C VAL A 135 -7.43 -14.14 16.63
N ALA A 136 -8.32 -13.18 16.41
CA ALA A 136 -9.33 -13.22 15.36
C ALA A 136 -8.97 -12.20 14.28
N LEU A 137 -8.91 -12.65 13.02
CA LEU A 137 -8.63 -11.80 11.87
C LEU A 137 -9.84 -11.77 10.95
N GLN A 138 -10.34 -10.56 10.66
CA GLN A 138 -11.38 -10.36 9.66
C GLN A 138 -10.74 -9.90 8.34
N GLY A 139 -10.82 -10.78 7.34
CA GLY A 139 -10.21 -10.57 6.02
C GLY A 139 -8.82 -11.19 5.92
N PHE A 140 -8.56 -11.85 4.78
CA PHE A 140 -7.32 -12.62 4.55
C PHE A 140 -6.67 -12.27 3.19
N GLY A 141 -6.79 -11.00 2.79
CA GLY A 141 -6.00 -10.43 1.68
C GLY A 141 -4.59 -10.03 2.15
N ASN A 142 -3.91 -9.18 1.39
CA ASN A 142 -2.51 -8.80 1.66
C ASN A 142 -2.24 -8.43 3.13
N VAL A 143 -3.04 -7.51 3.70
CA VAL A 143 -2.85 -7.06 5.09
C VAL A 143 -3.11 -8.18 6.10
N GLY A 144 -4.26 -8.84 6.01
CA GLY A 144 -4.67 -9.86 6.98
C GLY A 144 -3.81 -11.13 6.92
N GLY A 145 -3.46 -11.59 5.72
CA GLY A 145 -2.58 -12.73 5.52
C GLY A 145 -1.16 -12.47 6.01
N ALA A 146 -0.62 -11.27 5.73
CA ALA A 146 0.69 -10.89 6.27
C ALA A 146 0.64 -10.72 7.80
N ALA A 147 -0.39 -10.11 8.38
CA ALA A 147 -0.54 -10.02 9.83
C ALA A 147 -0.61 -11.41 10.48
N ALA A 148 -1.42 -12.32 9.95
CA ALA A 148 -1.51 -13.71 10.41
C ALA A 148 -0.14 -14.39 10.42
N ARG A 149 0.62 -14.23 9.34
CA ARG A 149 1.97 -14.80 9.19
C ARG A 149 2.93 -14.35 10.28
N TYR A 150 2.93 -13.06 10.63
CA TYR A 150 3.85 -12.53 11.64
C TYR A 150 3.38 -12.80 13.07
N LEU A 151 2.07 -12.81 13.32
CA LEU A 151 1.48 -13.21 14.60
C LEU A 151 1.77 -14.68 14.91
N ASP A 152 1.55 -15.59 13.95
CA ASP A 152 1.84 -17.02 14.08
C ASP A 152 3.33 -17.29 14.39
N ARG A 153 4.24 -16.56 13.73
CA ARG A 153 5.69 -16.62 14.03
C ARG A 153 6.06 -16.21 15.44
N ALA A 154 5.30 -15.30 16.04
CA ALA A 154 5.46 -14.86 17.42
C ALA A 154 4.78 -15.80 18.42
N GLY A 155 4.16 -16.89 17.95
CA GLY A 155 3.49 -17.87 18.78
C GLY A 155 2.13 -17.40 19.32
N VAL A 156 1.50 -16.43 18.66
CA VAL A 156 0.12 -15.96 18.91
C VAL A 156 -0.89 -16.87 18.23
#